data_AF-A0A1B0D5F1-F1
#
_entry.id   AF-A0A1B0D5F1-F1
#
_cell.length_a   1.000
_cell.length_b   1.000
_cell.length_c   1.000
_cell.angle_alpha   90.00
_cell.angle_beta   90.00
_cell.angle_gamma   90.00
#
_symmetry.space_group_name_H-M   'P 1'
#
loop_
_entity.id
_entity.type
_entity.pdbx_description
1 polymer ?
#
loop_
_entity_poly.entity_id
_entity_poly.type
_entity_poly.pdbx_seq_one_letter_code
_entity_poly.pdbx_strand_id
1 'polypeptide(L)' 'MNFTDEHLSLLNSVNDSLELKCLLQAAIETSSEEIEGCPVFFDSVLCWPRTPAATWAVQPCFAEFKGVKYDTT' A
#
# COMPACT_ATOMS: atom_id res chain seq x y z
N MET A 1 -20.73 -21.05 15.36
CA MET A 1 -20.00 -20.19 14.41
C MET A 1 -20.59 -20.45 13.05
N ASN A 2 -21.21 -19.45 12.41
CA ASN A 2 -21.94 -19.63 11.16
C ASN A 2 -20.98 -19.52 9.97
N PHE A 3 -21.16 -20.41 9.00
CA PHE A 3 -20.36 -20.53 7.76
C PHE A 3 -20.26 -19.22 6.95
N THR A 4 -21.21 -18.31 7.09
CA THR A 4 -21.24 -16.99 6.44
C THR A 4 -20.29 -15.98 7.09
N ASP A 5 -20.05 -16.09 8.39
CA ASP A 5 -19.21 -15.14 9.14
C ASP A 5 -17.74 -15.27 8.76
N GLU A 6 -17.30 -16.50 8.47
CA GLU A 6 -15.93 -16.81 8.03
C GLU A 6 -15.65 -16.20 6.65
N HIS A 7 -16.58 -16.35 5.70
CA HIS A 7 -16.46 -15.78 4.36
C HIS A 7 -16.46 -14.25 4.37
N LEU A 8 -17.29 -13.62 5.20
CA LEU A 8 -17.28 -12.17 5.39
C LEU A 8 -15.94 -11.69 5.98
N SER A 9 -15.35 -12.44 6.91
CA SER A 9 -14.05 -12.09 7.48
C SER A 9 -12.91 -12.16 6.44
N LEU A 10 -12.97 -13.14 5.54
CA LEU A 10 -12.02 -13.29 4.44
C LEU A 10 -12.17 -12.16 3.41
N LEU A 11 -13.40 -11.77 3.08
CA LEU A 11 -13.63 -10.65 2.16
C LEU A 11 -13.14 -9.33 2.75
N ASN A 12 -13.34 -9.11 4.05
CA ASN A 12 -12.84 -7.92 4.72
C ASN A 12 -11.31 -7.89 4.77
N SER A 13 -10.65 -9.01 5.07
CA SER A 13 -9.17 -9.06 5.11
C SER A 13 -8.54 -8.78 3.74
N VAL A 14 -9.17 -9.27 2.67
CA VAL A 14 -8.77 -8.95 1.29
C VAL A 14 -9.02 -7.49 0.97
N ASN A 15 -10.19 -6.95 1.32
CA ASN A 15 -10.52 -5.54 1.13
C ASN A 15 -9.64 -4.60 1.96
N ASP A 16 -9.04 -5.08 3.05
CA ASP A 16 -8.14 -4.30 3.90
C ASP A 16 -6.66 -4.51 3.57
N SER A 17 -6.34 -5.40 2.64
CA SER A 17 -4.97 -5.67 2.21
C SER A 17 -4.33 -4.44 1.57
N LEU A 18 -3.30 -3.89 2.23
CA LEU A 18 -2.49 -2.79 1.71
C LEU A 18 -1.82 -3.17 0.39
N GLU A 19 -1.28 -4.39 0.32
CA GLU A 19 -0.64 -4.93 -0.88
C GLU A 19 -1.61 -4.91 -2.07
N LEU A 20 -2.81 -5.48 -1.90
CA LEU A 20 -3.79 -5.54 -2.98
C LEU A 20 -4.18 -4.14 -3.45
N LYS A 21 -4.45 -3.21 -2.51
CA LYS A 21 -4.77 -1.82 -2.83
C LYS A 21 -3.64 -1.16 -3.64
N CYS A 22 -2.39 -1.37 -3.23
CA CYS A 22 -1.23 -0.80 -3.92
C CYS A 22 -1.06 -1.33 -5.33
N LEU A 23 -1.18 -2.65 -5.51
CA LEU A 23 -1.06 -3.30 -6.82
C LEU A 23 -2.17 -2.86 -7.77
N LEU A 24 -3.40 -2.69 -7.27
CA LEU A 24 -4.50 -2.13 -8.05
C LEU A 24 -4.21 -0.68 -8.48
N GLN A 25 -3.70 0.15 -7.57
CA GLN A 25 -3.30 1.52 -7.91
C GLN A 25 -2.20 1.56 -8.97
N ALA A 26 -1.16 0.73 -8.84
CA ALA A 26 -0.09 0.64 -9.83
C ALA A 26 -0.60 0.23 -11.21
N ALA A 27 -1.53 -0.73 -11.27
CA ALA A 27 -2.15 -1.16 -12.51
C ALA A 27 -2.98 -0.04 -13.18
N ILE A 28 -3.72 0.74 -12.39
CA ILE A 28 -4.51 1.88 -12.88
C ILE A 28 -3.58 2.96 -13.43
N GLU A 29 -2.53 3.34 -12.70
CA GLU A 29 -1.64 4.44 -13.10
C GLU A 29 -0.73 4.11 -14.29
N THR A 30 -0.40 2.83 -14.50
CA THR A 30 0.38 2.37 -15.66
C THR A 30 -0.32 2.66 -16.99
N SER A 31 -1.64 2.84 -16.99
CA SER A 31 -2.43 3.17 -18.19
C SER A 31 -2.31 4.63 -18.67
N SER A 32 -1.63 5.49 -17.90
CA SER A 32 -1.35 6.89 -18.26
C SER A 32 0.09 7.05 -18.76
N GLU A 33 0.27 7.38 -20.04
CA GLU A 33 1.57 7.45 -20.71
C GLU A 33 2.53 8.52 -20.15
N GLU A 34 3.83 8.23 -20.34
CA GLU A 34 5.07 8.91 -19.91
C GLU A 34 5.29 9.03 -18.38
N ILE A 35 6.07 8.11 -17.83
CA ILE A 35 6.52 8.16 -16.43
C ILE A 35 7.88 8.87 -16.36
N GLU A 36 7.86 10.20 -16.26
CA GLU A 36 9.01 10.96 -15.75
C GLU A 36 9.10 10.81 -14.22
N GLY A 37 9.55 9.64 -13.74
CA GLY A 37 9.72 9.39 -12.31
C GLY A 37 9.61 7.93 -11.89
N CYS A 38 9.34 7.70 -10.62
CA CYS A 38 9.09 6.38 -10.05
C CYS A 38 7.59 6.05 -10.11
N PRO A 39 7.18 4.87 -10.59
CA PRO A 39 5.78 4.42 -10.53
C PRO A 39 5.35 4.09 -9.10
N VAL A 40 4.04 3.84 -8.90
CA VAL A 40 3.55 3.24 -7.65
C VAL A 40 4.21 1.87 -7.46
N PHE A 41 4.67 1.60 -6.24
CA PHE A 41 5.44 0.40 -5.93
C PHE A 41 5.16 -0.10 -4.51
N PHE A 42 4.92 -1.40 -4.36
CA PHE A 42 4.81 -2.05 -3.06
C PHE A 42 6.13 -2.72 -2.69
N ASP A 43 6.75 -2.31 -1.59
CA ASP A 43 8.06 -2.83 -1.16
C ASP A 43 7.98 -4.01 -0.17
N SER A 44 6.80 -4.64 -0.05
CA SER A 44 6.44 -5.63 0.97
C SER A 44 6.13 -5.08 2.37
N VAL A 45 6.19 -3.75 2.55
CA VAL A 45 5.92 -3.07 3.84
C VAL A 45 4.99 -1.86 3.65
N LEU A 46 5.29 -0.99 2.70
CA LEU A 46 4.58 0.25 2.36
C LEU A 46 4.20 0.29 0.89
N CYS A 47 3.12 1.01 0.59
CA CYS A 47 2.77 1.39 -0.77
C CYS A 47 3.37 2.75 -1.10
N TRP A 48 4.44 2.78 -1.89
CA TRP A 48 5.07 4.01 -2.36
C TRP A 48 4.27 4.63 -3.50
N PRO A 49 3.91 5.93 -3.42
CA PRO A 49 3.16 6.60 -4.46
C PRO A 49 4.05 6.86 -5.68
N ARG A 50 3.41 7.12 -6.83
CA ARG A 50 4.11 7.69 -7.99
C ARG A 50 4.79 8.99 -7.58
N THR A 51 6.07 9.10 -7.93
CA THR A 51 6.93 10.19 -7.49
C THR A 51 7.66 10.78 -8.68
N PRO A 52 7.49 12.08 -8.98
CA PRO A 52 8.22 12.74 -10.05
C PRO A 52 9.74 12.63 -9.87
N ALA A 53 10.47 12.59 -10.98
CA ALA A 53 11.92 12.59 -10.95
C ALA A 53 12.46 13.79 -10.15
N ALA A 54 13.56 13.56 -9.41
CA ALA A 54 14.21 14.56 -8.56
C ALA A 54 13.32 15.17 -7.44
N THR A 55 12.26 14.46 -7.03
CA THR A 55 11.43 14.84 -5.87
C THR A 55 11.42 13.74 -4.81
N TRP A 56 10.86 14.05 -3.63
CA TRP A 56 10.79 13.12 -2.49
C TRP A 56 9.40 12.55 -2.31
N ALA A 57 9.31 11.23 -2.19
CA ALA A 57 8.18 10.58 -1.53
C ALA A 57 8.41 10.54 -0.02
N VAL A 58 7.36 10.83 0.74
CA VAL A 58 7.37 10.75 2.19
C VAL A 58 6.26 9.80 2.61
N GLN A 59 6.60 8.83 3.46
CA GLN A 59 5.67 7.92 4.11
C GLN A 59 5.65 8.19 5.61
N PRO A 60 4.48 8.13 6.26
CA PRO A 60 4.43 8.20 7.71
C PRO A 60 5.13 6.99 8.32
N CYS A 61 5.82 7.21 9.46
CA CYS A 61 6.35 6.10 10.24
C CYS A 61 5.22 5.24 10.80
N PHE A 62 5.46 3.94 10.93
CA PHE A 62 4.59 3.07 11.70
C PHE A 62 4.63 3.48 13.18
N ALA A 63 3.51 3.40 13.89
CA ALA A 63 3.57 3.46 15.36
C ALA A 63 4.47 2.34 15.92
N GLU A 64 4.38 1.15 15.31
CA GLU A 64 5.23 0.01 15.60
C GLU A 64 5.37 -0.88 14.36
N PHE A 65 6.58 -1.37 14.08
CA PHE A 65 6.82 -2.38 13.05
C PHE A 65 7.75 -3.47 13.59
N LYS A 66 7.29 -4.72 13.55
CA LYS A 66 8.05 -5.90 14.04
C LYS A 66 8.57 -5.75 15.49
N GLY A 67 7.80 -5.14 16.37
CA GLY A 67 8.18 -4.92 17.78
C GLY A 67 9.02 -3.67 18.04
N VAL A 68 9.36 -2.91 16.99
CA VAL A 68 10.11 -1.65 17.09
C VAL A 68 9.13 -0.49 17.01
N LYS A 69 9.11 0.36 18.04
CA LYS A 69 8.31 1.58 18.09
C LYS A 69 9.07 2.74 17.44
N TYR A 70 8.39 3.51 16.59
CA TYR A 70 8.99 4.68 15.95
C TYR A 70 8.49 5.95 16.63
N ASP A 71 9.27 7.02 16.50
CA ASP A 71 8.81 8.36 16.84
C ASP A 71 7.82 8.82 15.76
N THR A 72 6.58 9.07 16.16
CA THR A 72 5.51 9.55 15.29
C THR A 72 5.15 11.01 15.58
N THR A 73 5.99 11.74 16.33
CA THR A 73 5.78 13.14 16.74
C THR A 73 6.73 14.12 16.07
#